data_AF-G4A6K3-F1
#
_entry.id   AF-G4A6K3-F1
#
_cell.length_a   1.000
_cell.length_b   1.000
_cell.length_c   1.000
_cell.angle_alpha   90.00
_cell.angle_beta   90.00
_cell.angle_gamma   90.00
#
_symmetry.space_group_name_H-M   'P 1'
#
loop_
_entity.id
_entity.type
_entity.pdbx_description
1 polymer ?
#
loop_
_entity_poly.entity_id
_entity_poly.type
_entity_poly.pdbx_seq_one_letter_code
_entity_poly.pdbx_strand_id
1 'polypeptide(L)'
;MLKGDLRGIVDSHYSCRAGQYNGKMIEFIISRLSDDFKQVDLVRFVVCNHSRRKNVAWALVGGKGDAPHTPFCAVQLFDNFLLQDLEHLSFFGDFERCIAWAWLDMQNDKKAV
;
A
#
# COMPACT_ATOMS: atom_id res chain seq x y z
N MET A 1 -6.02 -12.40 -1.70
CA MET A 1 -5.59 -11.00 -1.82
C MET A 1 -6.71 -10.12 -1.28
N LEU A 2 -6.38 -9.13 -0.43
CA LEU A 2 -7.33 -8.28 0.28
C LEU A 2 -8.41 -7.74 -0.67
N LYS A 3 -9.65 -8.24 -0.58
CA LYS A 3 -10.78 -7.85 -1.46
C LYS A 3 -11.38 -6.51 -1.00
N GLY A 4 -10.56 -5.51 -0.69
CA GLY A 4 -11.00 -4.31 0.02
C GLY A 4 -11.29 -4.52 1.50
N ASP A 5 -11.34 -5.76 1.98
CA ASP A 5 -11.48 -6.07 3.40
C ASP A 5 -10.29 -5.54 4.21
N LEU A 6 -10.62 -4.85 5.30
CA LEU A 6 -9.67 -4.41 6.31
C LEU A 6 -9.08 -5.64 7.03
N ARG A 7 -7.75 -5.73 7.12
CA ARG A 7 -7.08 -6.78 7.90
C ARG A 7 -6.14 -6.16 8.91
N GLY A 8 -6.23 -6.62 10.15
CA GLY A 8 -5.27 -6.26 11.19
C GLY A 8 -3.87 -6.72 10.81
N ILE A 9 -2.88 -5.84 10.99
CA ILE A 9 -1.47 -6.11 10.73
C ILE A 9 -0.62 -6.12 12.00
N VAL A 10 -1.02 -5.34 13.04
CA VAL A 10 -0.40 -5.36 14.37
C VAL A 10 -1.49 -5.20 15.43
N ASP A 11 -1.60 -6.18 16.32
CA ASP A 11 -2.39 -6.20 17.56
C ASP A 11 -3.79 -5.57 17.49
N SER A 12 -4.47 -5.71 16.34
CA SER A 12 -5.77 -5.08 16.02
C SER A 12 -5.80 -3.55 15.97
N HIS A 13 -4.75 -2.85 16.41
CA HIS A 13 -4.63 -1.39 16.38
C HIS A 13 -4.24 -0.84 15.02
N TYR A 14 -3.52 -1.62 14.21
CA TYR A 14 -3.17 -1.22 12.86
C TYR A 14 -3.77 -2.18 11.86
N SER A 15 -4.21 -1.63 10.74
CA SER A 15 -4.88 -2.39 9.70
C SER A 15 -4.46 -1.95 8.32
N CYS A 16 -4.51 -2.87 7.37
CA CYS A 16 -4.26 -2.60 5.96
C CYS A 16 -5.52 -2.92 5.15
N ARG A 17 -5.85 -2.05 4.19
CA ARG A 17 -6.91 -2.27 3.19
C ARG A 17 -6.39 -2.02 1.78
N ALA A 18 -7.02 -2.66 0.81
CA ALA A 18 -6.83 -2.31 -0.59
C ALA A 18 -7.72 -1.11 -0.96
N GLY A 19 -7.14 -0.11 -1.62
CA GLY A 19 -7.84 1.02 -2.20
C GLY A 19 -8.22 0.74 -3.66
N GLN A 20 -7.74 1.57 -4.59
CA GLN A 20 -7.89 1.31 -6.02
C GLN A 20 -7.04 0.11 -6.47
N TYR A 21 -7.64 -0.86 -7.14
CA TYR A 21 -6.90 -2.01 -7.66
C TYR A 21 -7.44 -2.54 -8.99
N ASN A 22 -6.56 -3.18 -9.76
CA ASN A 22 -6.84 -4.02 -10.92
C ASN A 22 -5.62 -4.94 -11.17
N GLY A 23 -5.59 -5.69 -12.27
CA GLY A 23 -4.44 -6.55 -12.60
C GLY A 23 -3.12 -5.82 -12.95
N LYS A 24 -3.14 -4.48 -13.01
CA LYS A 24 -2.02 -3.62 -13.44
C LYS A 24 -1.44 -2.78 -12.30
N MET A 25 -2.24 -2.52 -11.27
CA MET A 25 -1.83 -1.78 -10.09
C MET A 25 -2.71 -2.13 -8.89
N ILE A 26 -2.19 -1.94 -7.69
CA ILE A 26 -2.95 -1.97 -6.45
C ILE A 26 -2.44 -0.89 -5.50
N GLU A 27 -3.37 -0.16 -4.90
CA GLU A 27 -3.17 0.72 -3.77
C GLU A 27 -3.45 -0.02 -2.46
N PHE A 28 -2.61 0.22 -1.47
CA PHE A 28 -2.77 -0.23 -0.10
C PHE A 28 -2.70 0.97 0.84
N ILE A 29 -3.48 0.91 1.91
CA ILE A 29 -3.55 1.96 2.92
C ILE A 29 -3.45 1.31 4.28
N ILE A 30 -2.45 1.74 5.06
CA ILE A 30 -2.27 1.36 6.46
C ILE A 30 -2.90 2.45 7.32
N SER A 31 -3.78 2.03 8.22
CA SER A 31 -4.49 2.89 9.15
C SER A 31 -4.33 2.42 10.57
N ARG A 32 -4.24 3.37 11.49
CA ARG A 32 -4.43 3.13 12.92
C ARG A 32 -5.90 3.24 13.27
N LEU A 33 -6.38 2.33 14.11
CA LEU A 33 -7.66 2.44 14.82
C LEU A 33 -7.43 3.28 16.09
N SER A 34 -8.07 4.45 16.16
CA SER A 34 -8.06 5.27 17.37
C SER A 34 -9.04 4.74 18.42
N ASP A 35 -8.91 5.24 19.65
CA ASP A 35 -9.73 4.83 20.79
C ASP A 35 -11.23 5.11 20.60
N ASP A 36 -11.57 6.07 19.72
CA ASP A 36 -12.94 6.36 19.30
C ASP A 36 -13.41 5.52 18.08
N PHE A 37 -12.69 4.42 17.79
CA PHE A 37 -12.93 3.51 16.67
C PHE A 37 -12.87 4.16 15.28
N LYS A 38 -12.24 5.34 15.16
CA LYS A 38 -11.98 5.95 13.86
C LYS A 38 -10.72 5.38 13.22
N GLN A 39 -10.73 5.29 11.90
CA GLN A 39 -9.55 4.92 11.13
C GLN A 39 -8.80 6.18 10.72
N VAL A 40 -7.54 6.24 11.10
CA VAL A 40 -6.62 7.31 10.73
C VAL A 40 -5.58 6.75 9.78
N ASP A 41 -5.59 7.21 8.53
CA ASP A 41 -4.64 6.77 7.51
C ASP A 41 -3.23 7.32 7.82
N LEU A 42 -2.25 6.42 7.84
CA LEU A 42 -0.85 6.72 8.17
C LEU A 42 0.06 6.56 6.96
N VAL A 43 -0.10 5.47 6.21
CA VAL A 43 0.71 5.16 5.03
C VAL A 43 -0.22 4.82 3.88
N ARG A 44 0.04 5.38 2.70
CA ARG A 44 -0.49 4.91 1.44
C ARG A 44 0.66 4.44 0.58
N PHE A 45 0.55 3.24 0.01
CA PHE A 45 1.52 2.77 -0.96
C PHE A 45 0.84 2.12 -2.15
N VAL A 46 1.53 2.12 -3.28
CA VAL A 46 1.01 1.61 -4.54
C VAL A 46 2.04 0.71 -5.19
N VAL A 47 1.58 -0.42 -5.71
CA VAL A 47 2.39 -1.34 -6.51
C VAL A 47 1.85 -1.29 -7.93
N CYS A 48 2.71 -0.99 -8.90
CA CYS A 48 2.36 -0.89 -10.32
C CYS A 48 3.26 -1.82 -11.13
N ASN A 49 2.67 -2.66 -11.98
CA ASN A 49 3.42 -3.60 -12.82
C ASN A 49 3.26 -3.33 -14.32
N HIS A 50 2.61 -2.24 -14.71
CA HIS A 50 2.25 -2.00 -16.10
C HIS A 50 2.28 -0.51 -16.47
N SER A 51 3.01 -0.18 -17.54
CA SER A 51 3.23 1.18 -18.04
C SER A 51 1.96 2.03 -18.19
N ARG A 52 0.89 1.49 -18.79
CA ARG A 52 -0.41 2.19 -18.93
C ARG A 52 -1.05 2.69 -17.63
N ARG A 53 -0.65 2.17 -16.46
CA ARG A 53 -1.16 2.62 -15.15
C ARG A 53 -0.12 3.37 -14.31
N LYS A 54 1.12 3.53 -14.79
CA LYS A 54 2.23 4.11 -14.01
C LYS A 54 1.93 5.53 -13.52
N ASN A 55 1.35 6.38 -14.36
CA ASN A 55 1.05 7.77 -14.00
C ASN A 55 -0.11 7.86 -13.01
N VAL A 56 -1.11 6.97 -13.15
CA VAL A 56 -2.23 6.89 -12.20
C VAL A 56 -1.74 6.42 -10.84
N ALA A 57 -0.94 5.36 -10.80
CA ALA A 57 -0.35 4.86 -9.58
C ALA A 57 0.53 5.93 -8.91
N TRP A 58 1.40 6.60 -9.67
CA TRP A 58 2.27 7.66 -9.16
C TRP A 58 1.48 8.82 -8.54
N ALA A 59 0.39 9.24 -9.18
CA ALA A 59 -0.47 10.30 -8.67
C ALA A 59 -1.16 9.95 -7.34
N LEU A 60 -1.50 8.66 -7.10
CA LEU A 60 -2.18 8.24 -5.87
C LEU A 60 -1.35 8.48 -4.62
N VAL A 61 -0.02 8.43 -4.74
CA VAL A 61 0.92 8.67 -3.64
C VAL A 61 1.50 10.09 -3.68
N GLY A 62 0.84 11.01 -4.38
CA GLY A 62 1.28 12.41 -4.47
C GLY A 62 2.55 12.62 -5.30
N GLY A 63 2.88 11.66 -6.16
CA GLY A 63 4.05 11.71 -7.02
C GLY A 63 4.09 12.93 -7.93
N LYS A 64 5.27 13.53 -8.08
CA LYS A 64 5.52 14.69 -8.95
C LYS A 64 6.46 14.29 -10.09
N GLY A 65 6.29 14.92 -11.25
CA GLY A 65 7.07 14.61 -12.45
C GLY A 65 6.74 13.23 -13.04
N ASP A 66 7.70 12.67 -13.78
CA ASP A 66 7.53 11.39 -14.45
C ASP A 66 7.49 10.22 -13.47
N ALA A 67 6.50 9.35 -13.67
CA ALA A 67 6.39 8.12 -12.90
C ALA A 67 7.57 7.16 -13.21
N PRO A 68 8.07 6.42 -12.20
CA PRO A 68 9.13 5.44 -12.37
C PRO A 68 8.83 4.37 -13.44
N HIS A 69 9.89 3.70 -13.90
CA HIS A 69 9.72 2.50 -14.71
C HIS A 69 9.03 1.40 -13.92
N THR A 70 8.17 0.62 -14.58
CA THR A 70 7.46 -0.51 -13.96
C THR A 70 8.29 -1.80 -14.06
N PRO A 71 8.21 -2.70 -13.07
CA PRO A 71 7.39 -2.59 -11.86
C PRO A 71 7.99 -1.63 -10.83
N PHE A 72 7.13 -0.96 -10.05
CA PHE A 72 7.56 -0.16 -8.91
C PHE A 72 6.60 -0.29 -7.73
N CYS A 73 7.14 -0.07 -6.52
CA CYS A 73 6.39 0.25 -5.32
C CYS A 73 6.70 1.70 -4.94
N ALA A 74 5.69 2.50 -4.61
CA ALA A 74 5.87 3.88 -4.18
C ALA A 74 4.98 4.19 -2.98
N VAL A 75 5.42 5.10 -2.12
CA VAL A 75 4.86 5.30 -0.77
C VAL A 75 4.66 6.78 -0.50
N GLN A 76 3.56 7.08 0.17
CA GLN A 76 3.25 8.36 0.80
C GLN A 76 3.03 8.12 2.28
N LEU A 77 3.72 8.90 3.11
CA LEU A 77 3.46 9.04 4.54
C LEU A 77 2.52 10.22 4.74
N PHE A 78 1.47 10.06 5.55
CA PHE A 78 0.58 11.16 5.95
C PHE A 78 1.10 11.83 7.22
N ASP A 79 0.77 13.11 7.45
CA ASP A 79 1.19 13.84 8.65
C ASP A 79 0.43 13.44 9.95
N ASN A 80 -0.25 12.30 9.94
CA ASN A 80 -1.11 11.82 11.04
C ASN A 80 -0.38 10.93 12.07
N PHE A 81 0.95 10.77 11.94
CA PHE A 81 1.75 9.95 12.83
C PHE A 81 1.76 10.51 14.26
N LEU A 82 1.61 9.61 15.23
CA LEU A 82 1.93 9.85 16.64
C LEU A 82 3.28 9.21 16.95
N LEU A 83 3.88 9.61 18.08
CA LEU A 83 5.19 9.10 18.51
C LEU A 83 5.21 7.57 18.61
N GLN A 84 4.13 6.96 19.10
CA GLN A 84 3.97 5.50 19.20
C GLN A 84 3.96 4.78 17.84
N ASP A 85 3.52 5.45 16.76
CA ASP A 85 3.50 4.83 15.43
C ASP A 85 4.92 4.68 14.88
N LEU A 86 5.86 5.52 15.33
CA LEU A 86 7.23 5.53 14.85
C LEU A 86 7.96 4.23 15.20
N GLU A 87 7.59 3.59 16.32
CA GLU A 87 8.12 2.30 16.75
C GLU A 87 7.75 1.16 15.77
N HIS A 88 6.70 1.35 14.96
CA HIS A 88 6.21 0.37 14.00
C HIS A 88 6.58 0.67 12.54
N LEU A 89 7.31 1.76 12.26
CA LEU A 89 7.66 2.15 10.89
C LEU A 89 8.47 1.08 10.15
N SER A 90 9.41 0.44 10.84
CA SER A 90 10.19 -0.68 10.27
C SER A 90 9.30 -1.85 9.87
N PHE A 91 8.35 -2.20 10.74
CA PHE A 91 7.35 -3.23 10.45
C PHE A 91 6.46 -2.87 9.26
N PHE A 92 6.02 -1.61 9.14
CA PHE A 92 5.25 -1.17 7.97
C PHE A 92 6.05 -1.30 6.68
N GLY A 93 7.33 -0.94 6.67
CA GLY A 93 8.21 -1.11 5.51
C GLY A 93 8.42 -2.59 5.14
N ASP A 94 8.57 -3.46 6.13
CA ASP A 94 8.66 -4.91 5.88
C ASP A 94 7.36 -5.49 5.33
N PHE A 95 6.23 -5.12 5.92
CA PHE A 95 4.91 -5.51 5.46
C PHE A 95 4.65 -5.05 4.02
N GLU A 96 4.94 -3.79 3.70
CA GLU A 96 4.85 -3.21 2.36
C GLU A 96 5.64 -4.04 1.35
N ARG A 97 6.91 -4.31 1.66
CA ARG A 97 7.81 -5.08 0.79
C ARG A 97 7.28 -6.50 0.56
N CYS A 98 6.86 -7.19 1.61
CA CYS A 98 6.35 -8.56 1.52
C CYS A 98 5.06 -8.64 0.69
N ILE A 99 4.09 -7.75 0.93
CA ILE A 99 2.82 -7.78 0.19
C ILE A 99 2.99 -7.32 -1.26
N ALA A 100 3.89 -6.37 -1.52
CA ALA A 100 4.21 -5.94 -2.88
C ALA A 100 4.84 -7.07 -3.68
N TRP A 101 5.79 -7.79 -3.09
CA TRP A 101 6.43 -8.95 -3.73
C TRP A 101 5.42 -10.07 -4.02
N ALA A 102 4.66 -10.49 -3.01
CA ALA A 102 3.63 -11.52 -3.18
C ALA A 102 2.60 -11.14 -4.26
N TRP A 103 2.23 -9.86 -4.34
CA TRP A 103 1.32 -9.39 -5.37
C TRP A 103 1.91 -9.46 -6.78
N LEU A 104 3.18 -9.05 -6.95
CA LEU A 104 3.87 -9.10 -8.24
C LEU A 104 3.99 -10.54 -8.76
N ASP A 105 4.39 -11.47 -7.89
CA ASP A 105 4.48 -12.88 -8.24
C ASP A 105 3.12 -13.44 -8.68
N MET A 106 2.05 -13.15 -7.94
CA MET A 106 0.69 -13.51 -8.34
C MET A 106 0.28 -12.94 -9.71
N GLN A 107 0.75 -11.75 -10.09
CA GLN A 107 0.45 -11.20 -11.42
C GLN A 107 1.30 -11.84 -12.52
N ASN A 108 2.51 -12.28 -12.21
CA ASN A 108 3.37 -12.98 -13.16
C ASN A 108 2.80 -14.36 -13.48
N ASP A 109 2.36 -15.10 -12.47
CA ASP A 109 1.72 -16.41 -12.65
C ASP A 109 0.49 -16.30 -13.56
N LYS A 110 -0.34 -15.27 -13.37
CA LYS A 110 -1.52 -15.01 -14.20
C LYS A 110 -1.21 -14.65 -15.66
N LYS A 111 0.00 -14.18 -15.96
CA LYS A 111 0.43 -13.89 -17.35
C LYS A 111 1.00 -15.11 -18.05
N ALA A 112 1.42 -16.12 -17.29
CA ALA A 112 1.99 -17.36 -17.80
C ALA A 112 0.93 -18.40 -18.19
N VAL A 113 -0.31 -18.19 -17.75
CA VAL A 113 -1.52 -18.97 -18.09
C VAL A 113 -2.27 -18.27 -19.22
#